data_AF-A0A0D7Q0E3-F1
#
_entry.id   AF-A0A0D7Q0E3-F1
#
_cell.length_a   1.000
_cell.length_b   1.000
_cell.length_c   1.000
_cell.angle_alpha   90.00
_cell.angle_beta   90.00
_cell.angle_gamma   90.00
#
_symmetry.space_group_name_H-M   'P 1'
#
loop_
_entity.id
_entity.type
_entity.pdbx_description
1 polymer ?
#
loop_
_entity_poly.entity_id
_entity_poly.type
_entity_poly.pdbx_seq_one_letter_code
_entity_poly.pdbx_strand_id
1 'polypeptide(L)'
;MTRSNRTDHIRITSHPAPGAKVDFPIHWGAATARERGPVIGTVSRPQQRNVIGTHSGSYSIYRALAVSSGALDPIRRPDLTNTQPAATVGPFPQWTDPNRIVSLDPWGHLAAEAFSKDIAEGVDIRPSIAITRARLDLPELQAAISAGRLKRDGAVVHENGSVSVVKIAIDPVWYLPGIAARFATTENNLRRQLFEQTAGMFPELVTRPDLHVFLPPIGGTTVYLFGDVAKLPDHRTSITCRVHDECNGSDVFGSDICTCRPYLLHGIEECARAGQTGGLGIIIYNRKEGRALGEVTKFLVYNARKRQEGGDAAAQYFERTECVAGVQDARFQQLMPDVVNWLGLKRIDRFVSMSDMKYDALVSQGIDIVERVPIPDDLVPADAQVEIAAKKAAGYYTPEEPTQRDFVGRSLDKY
;
A
#
# COMPACT_ATOMS: atom_id res chain seq x y z
N MET A 1 27.94 11.32 -31.67
CA MET A 1 27.32 10.95 -30.38
C MET A 1 27.89 9.62 -29.93
N THR A 2 28.90 9.66 -29.07
CA THR A 2 29.70 8.52 -28.61
C THR A 2 28.88 7.66 -27.64
N ARG A 3 28.36 6.53 -28.13
CA ARG A 3 27.84 5.44 -27.29
C ARG A 3 29.03 4.75 -26.62
N SER A 4 29.42 5.16 -25.42
CA SER A 4 30.62 4.62 -24.75
C SER A 4 30.41 4.30 -23.26
N ASN A 5 29.23 3.82 -22.86
CA ASN A 5 29.02 3.36 -21.47
C ASN A 5 28.12 2.12 -21.37
N ARG A 6 28.07 1.28 -22.41
CA ARG A 6 27.56 -0.10 -22.25
C ARG A 6 28.72 -0.94 -21.74
N THR A 7 28.61 -1.44 -20.51
CA THR A 7 29.42 -2.58 -20.08
C THR A 7 29.02 -3.77 -20.95
N ASP A 8 29.92 -4.27 -21.79
CA ASP A 8 29.66 -5.39 -22.71
C ASP A 8 29.45 -6.74 -22.01
N HIS A 9 29.58 -6.78 -20.67
CA HIS A 9 29.43 -7.98 -19.86
C HIS A 9 28.30 -7.83 -18.83
N ILE A 10 27.40 -8.81 -18.81
CA ILE A 10 26.40 -8.96 -17.75
C ILE A 10 27.11 -9.56 -16.53
N ARG A 11 27.17 -8.80 -15.45
CA ARG A 11 27.68 -9.30 -14.17
C ARG A 11 26.53 -9.90 -13.37
N ILE A 12 26.54 -11.21 -13.20
CA ILE A 12 25.57 -11.92 -12.37
C ILE A 12 25.85 -11.56 -10.90
N THR A 13 24.80 -11.15 -10.18
CA THR A 13 24.89 -10.74 -8.76
C THR A 13 24.34 -11.78 -7.80
N SER A 14 23.98 -12.96 -8.33
CA SER A 14 23.43 -14.09 -7.59
C SER A 14 24.41 -14.59 -6.54
N HIS A 15 25.72 -14.65 -6.80
CA HIS A 15 26.66 -15.18 -5.82
C HIS A 15 27.39 -14.06 -5.07
N PRO A 16 27.65 -14.22 -3.76
CA PRO A 16 28.47 -13.28 -3.02
C PRO A 16 29.88 -13.27 -3.63
N ALA A 17 30.48 -12.09 -3.73
CA ALA A 17 31.87 -11.99 -4.16
C ALA A 17 32.77 -12.60 -3.06
N PRO A 18 33.70 -13.52 -3.39
CA PRO A 18 34.57 -14.14 -2.39
C PRO A 18 35.34 -13.09 -1.59
N GLY A 19 35.19 -13.10 -0.27
CA GLY A 19 35.89 -12.16 0.63
C GLY A 19 35.41 -10.71 0.58
N ALA A 20 34.28 -10.40 -0.07
CA ALA A 20 33.77 -9.04 -0.13
C ALA A 20 33.31 -8.54 1.24
N LYS A 21 33.81 -7.36 1.64
CA LYS A 21 33.27 -6.60 2.76
C LYS A 21 31.88 -6.08 2.39
N VAL A 22 30.97 -6.10 3.36
CA VAL A 22 29.68 -5.41 3.24
C VAL A 22 29.92 -3.95 3.58
N ASP A 23 30.00 -3.09 2.57
CA ASP A 23 30.30 -1.66 2.75
C ASP A 23 29.16 -0.92 3.47
N PHE A 24 27.92 -1.39 3.31
CA PHE A 24 26.70 -0.77 3.85
C PHE A 24 25.80 -1.82 4.52
N PRO A 25 26.12 -2.28 5.74
CA PRO A 25 25.26 -3.22 6.46
C PRO A 25 23.91 -2.58 6.79
N ILE A 26 22.85 -3.40 6.84
CA ILE A 26 21.52 -2.97 7.29
C ILE A 26 21.24 -3.53 8.68
N HIS A 27 21.04 -2.65 9.65
CA HIS A 27 20.66 -2.98 11.02
C HIS A 27 19.18 -2.64 11.23
N TRP A 28 18.29 -3.58 10.87
CA TRP A 28 16.84 -3.37 10.96
C TRP A 28 16.42 -3.10 12.42
N GLY A 29 15.55 -2.10 12.63
CA GLY A 29 15.15 -1.65 13.98
C GLY A 29 16.12 -0.69 14.68
N ALA A 30 17.22 -0.25 14.03
CA ALA A 30 18.10 0.73 14.64
C ALA A 30 17.41 2.10 14.89
N ALA A 31 17.89 2.81 15.90
CA ALA A 31 17.26 4.02 16.44
C ALA A 31 17.36 5.24 15.52
N THR A 32 18.29 5.23 14.57
CA THR A 32 18.50 6.30 13.60
C THR A 32 18.67 5.75 12.18
N ALA A 33 18.38 6.58 11.18
CA ALA A 33 18.63 6.23 9.77
C ALA A 33 20.10 5.84 9.54
N ARG A 34 21.04 6.56 10.15
CA ARG A 34 22.49 6.33 10.00
C ARG A 34 22.93 4.98 10.58
N GLU A 35 22.48 4.64 11.79
CA GLU A 35 22.77 3.33 12.39
C GLU A 35 22.07 2.19 11.64
N ARG A 36 20.87 2.43 11.11
CA ARG A 36 20.13 1.45 10.29
C ARG A 36 20.88 1.12 9.01
N GLY A 37 21.61 2.07 8.45
CA GLY A 37 22.27 1.97 7.14
C GLY A 37 21.31 2.21 5.97
N PRO A 38 21.78 2.63 4.79
CA PRO A 38 20.92 2.96 3.66
C PRO A 38 20.35 1.72 2.96
N VAL A 39 19.20 1.85 2.28
CA VAL A 39 18.76 0.86 1.27
C VAL A 39 19.47 1.16 -0.05
N ILE A 40 20.22 0.21 -0.59
CA ILE A 40 20.96 0.34 -1.86
C ILE A 40 20.58 -0.80 -2.80
N GLY A 41 19.59 -0.56 -3.67
CA GLY A 41 19.13 -1.43 -4.75
C GLY A 41 19.70 -1.02 -6.11
N THR A 42 20.97 -0.66 -6.16
CA THR A 42 21.62 -0.13 -7.36
C THR A 42 21.76 -1.17 -8.46
N VAL A 43 21.64 -0.72 -9.71
CA VAL A 43 21.84 -1.55 -10.92
C VAL A 43 23.16 -1.26 -11.64
N SER A 44 23.85 -0.17 -11.29
CA SER A 44 25.08 0.27 -11.96
C SER A 44 26.35 -0.11 -11.18
N ARG A 45 26.25 -0.29 -9.87
CA ARG A 45 27.38 -0.68 -8.99
C ARG A 45 27.04 -1.89 -8.12
N PRO A 46 26.97 -3.11 -8.68
CA PRO A 46 26.51 -4.29 -7.97
C PRO A 46 27.20 -4.61 -6.64
N GLN A 47 28.45 -4.17 -6.44
CA GLN A 47 29.22 -4.43 -5.22
C GLN A 47 28.68 -3.65 -4.02
N GLN A 48 28.04 -2.51 -4.26
CA GLN A 48 27.48 -1.65 -3.20
C GLN A 48 26.07 -2.09 -2.78
N ARG A 49 25.50 -3.10 -3.45
CA ARG A 49 24.13 -3.53 -3.24
C ARG A 49 24.00 -4.30 -1.93
N ASN A 50 23.02 -3.91 -1.12
CA ASN A 50 22.70 -4.54 0.17
C ASN A 50 21.24 -5.01 0.29
N VAL A 51 20.51 -5.07 -0.84
CA VAL A 51 19.13 -5.57 -0.92
C VAL A 51 18.91 -6.46 -2.14
N ILE A 52 17.87 -7.29 -2.11
CA ILE A 52 17.35 -8.05 -3.26
C ILE A 52 16.34 -7.16 -4.02
N GLY A 53 16.23 -7.30 -5.34
CA GLY A 53 15.45 -6.39 -6.20
C GLY A 53 16.15 -5.05 -6.48
N THR A 54 15.37 -4.05 -6.92
CA THR A 54 15.83 -2.72 -7.32
C THR A 54 14.91 -1.63 -6.77
N HIS A 55 15.41 -0.41 -6.63
CA HIS A 55 14.55 0.75 -6.28
C HIS A 55 13.36 0.89 -7.24
N SER A 56 12.22 1.31 -6.70
CA SER A 56 10.96 1.47 -7.43
C SER A 56 10.59 0.23 -8.25
N GLY A 57 10.62 -0.94 -7.60
CA GLY A 57 10.55 -2.26 -8.23
C GLY A 57 9.39 -2.44 -9.21
N SER A 58 8.20 -1.90 -8.92
CA SER A 58 7.02 -1.95 -9.80
C SER A 58 7.23 -1.26 -11.15
N TYR A 59 8.23 -0.38 -11.25
CA TYR A 59 8.58 0.35 -12.46
C TYR A 59 9.90 -0.14 -13.09
N SER A 60 10.52 -1.19 -12.54
CA SER A 60 11.84 -1.66 -12.96
C SER A 60 11.86 -2.13 -14.43
N ILE A 61 10.80 -2.81 -14.88
CA ILE A 61 10.67 -3.25 -16.28
C ILE A 61 10.52 -2.06 -17.24
N TYR A 62 9.71 -1.05 -16.90
CA TYR A 62 9.61 0.19 -17.69
C TYR A 62 10.94 0.93 -17.74
N ARG A 63 11.67 0.99 -16.62
CA ARG A 63 13.02 1.54 -16.58
C ARG A 63 13.95 0.77 -17.53
N ALA A 64 13.90 -0.57 -17.51
CA ALA A 64 14.71 -1.41 -18.39
C ALA A 64 14.40 -1.14 -19.87
N LEU A 65 13.10 -1.01 -20.23
CA LEU A 65 12.69 -0.63 -21.58
C LEU A 65 13.20 0.77 -21.97
N ALA A 66 13.12 1.75 -21.07
CA ALA A 66 13.62 3.10 -21.31
C ALA A 66 15.16 3.13 -21.51
N VAL A 67 15.90 2.30 -20.77
CA VAL A 67 17.34 2.12 -21.00
C VAL A 67 17.60 1.45 -22.35
N SER A 68 16.86 0.39 -22.66
CA SER A 68 17.00 -0.36 -23.92
C SER A 68 16.70 0.50 -25.15
N SER A 69 15.73 1.40 -25.06
CA SER A 69 15.40 2.34 -26.14
C SER A 69 16.33 3.55 -26.21
N GLY A 70 17.21 3.73 -25.22
CA GLY A 70 18.10 4.89 -25.10
C GLY A 70 17.41 6.16 -24.57
N ALA A 71 16.14 6.07 -24.14
CA ALA A 71 15.40 7.17 -23.51
C ALA A 71 15.91 7.49 -22.09
N LEU A 72 16.61 6.55 -21.44
CA LEU A 72 17.17 6.71 -20.11
C LEU A 72 18.64 6.27 -20.07
N ASP A 73 19.52 7.12 -19.53
CA ASP A 73 20.89 6.74 -19.19
C ASP A 73 20.91 5.92 -17.89
N PRO A 74 21.37 4.65 -17.90
CA PRO A 74 21.34 3.79 -16.72
C PRO A 74 22.33 4.22 -15.62
N ILE A 75 23.35 5.03 -15.94
CA ILE A 75 24.38 5.49 -15.00
C ILE A 75 24.02 6.86 -14.43
N ARG A 76 23.12 7.60 -15.09
CA ARG A 76 22.70 8.92 -14.63
C ARG A 76 22.02 8.83 -13.26
N ARG A 77 22.51 9.64 -12.33
CA ARG A 77 22.01 9.71 -10.96
C ARG A 77 20.83 10.67 -10.87
N PRO A 78 19.81 10.35 -10.05
CA PRO A 78 18.78 11.30 -9.72
C PRO A 78 19.38 12.46 -8.92
N ASP A 79 18.96 13.68 -9.23
CA ASP A 79 19.22 14.86 -8.40
C ASP A 79 18.13 14.92 -7.32
N LEU A 80 18.54 14.85 -6.06
CA LEU A 80 17.64 14.88 -4.90
C LEU A 80 17.62 16.25 -4.23
N THR A 81 18.21 17.28 -4.84
CA THR A 81 18.16 18.66 -4.36
C THR A 81 16.70 19.12 -4.22
N ASN A 82 16.36 19.73 -3.08
CA ASN A 82 15.01 20.23 -2.77
C ASN A 82 13.90 19.16 -2.79
N THR A 83 14.25 17.89 -2.56
CA THR A 83 13.26 16.79 -2.45
C THR A 83 12.84 16.46 -1.02
N GLN A 84 13.18 17.34 -0.06
CA GLN A 84 12.89 17.15 1.36
C GLN A 84 11.37 17.02 1.61
N PRO A 85 10.95 16.21 2.59
CA PRO A 85 9.53 16.05 2.95
C PRO A 85 8.80 17.39 3.20
N ALA A 86 7.60 17.56 2.62
CA ALA A 86 6.78 18.76 2.84
C ALA A 86 6.04 18.79 4.21
N ALA A 87 6.18 17.72 4.99
CA ALA A 87 5.68 17.62 6.36
C ALA A 87 6.57 16.65 7.15
N THR A 88 6.76 16.93 8.44
CA THR A 88 7.49 16.07 9.36
C THR A 88 6.59 14.96 9.88
N VAL A 89 7.06 13.73 9.79
CA VAL A 89 6.42 12.54 10.37
C VAL A 89 7.48 11.80 11.17
N GLY A 90 7.14 11.46 12.42
CA GLY A 90 8.02 10.73 13.34
C GLY A 90 9.29 11.48 13.76
N PRO A 91 10.29 10.76 14.31
CA PRO A 91 10.28 9.32 14.54
C PRO A 91 9.29 8.92 15.64
N PHE A 92 8.77 7.70 15.53
CA PHE A 92 7.91 7.09 16.55
C PHE A 92 8.58 5.85 17.14
N PRO A 93 8.29 5.47 18.40
CA PRO A 93 8.91 4.30 19.04
C PRO A 93 8.81 3.01 18.21
N GLN A 94 7.70 2.83 17.48
CA GLN A 94 7.43 1.69 16.61
C GLN A 94 8.50 1.50 15.51
N TRP A 95 9.22 2.55 15.11
CA TRP A 95 10.24 2.48 14.05
C TRP A 95 11.49 1.71 14.46
N THR A 96 11.70 1.59 15.77
CA THR A 96 12.87 0.93 16.37
C THR A 96 12.57 -0.52 16.79
N ASP A 97 11.32 -0.95 16.68
CA ASP A 97 10.93 -2.34 16.93
C ASP A 97 11.00 -3.13 15.59
N PRO A 98 11.95 -4.07 15.44
CA PRO A 98 12.16 -4.78 14.18
C PRO A 98 10.98 -5.66 13.75
N ASN A 99 10.00 -5.90 14.64
CA ASN A 99 8.82 -6.73 14.36
C ASN A 99 7.57 -5.91 14.01
N ARG A 100 7.56 -4.60 14.27
CA ARG A 100 6.38 -3.73 14.04
C ARG A 100 6.22 -3.30 12.60
N ILE A 101 7.34 -2.96 11.97
CA ILE A 101 7.38 -2.48 10.59
C ILE A 101 8.36 -3.36 9.82
N VAL A 102 7.82 -4.16 8.91
CA VAL A 102 8.57 -5.19 8.17
C VAL A 102 8.39 -5.07 6.65
N SER A 103 7.44 -4.25 6.17
CA SER A 103 7.07 -4.14 4.76
C SER A 103 7.32 -2.76 4.12
N LEU A 104 7.84 -1.80 4.89
CA LEU A 104 8.33 -0.50 4.43
C LEU A 104 9.60 -0.10 5.19
N ASP A 105 10.33 0.88 4.67
CA ASP A 105 11.52 1.46 5.31
C ASP A 105 11.10 2.61 6.25
N PRO A 106 11.22 2.47 7.59
CA PRO A 106 10.78 3.51 8.52
C PRO A 106 11.46 4.86 8.32
N TRP A 107 12.68 4.84 7.77
CA TRP A 107 13.52 6.02 7.55
C TRP A 107 13.51 6.50 6.09
N GLY A 108 12.65 5.91 5.25
CA GLY A 108 12.69 6.06 3.79
C GLY A 108 12.56 7.50 3.28
N HIS A 109 11.82 8.36 3.99
CA HIS A 109 11.63 9.78 3.64
C HIS A 109 12.79 10.68 4.05
N LEU A 110 13.69 10.19 4.91
CA LEU A 110 14.87 10.91 5.39
C LEU A 110 16.16 10.50 4.67
N ALA A 111 16.09 9.56 3.72
CA ALA A 111 17.27 8.99 3.07
C ALA A 111 18.16 10.05 2.40
N ALA A 112 17.57 11.03 1.70
CA ALA A 112 18.32 12.07 1.00
C ALA A 112 19.11 12.98 1.95
N GLU A 113 18.52 13.34 3.09
CA GLU A 113 19.15 14.17 4.12
C GLU A 113 20.18 13.36 4.90
N ALA A 114 19.74 12.22 5.44
CA ALA A 114 20.54 11.36 6.30
C ALA A 114 21.82 10.93 5.58
N PHE A 115 21.75 10.54 4.30
CA PHE A 115 22.87 10.02 3.51
C PHE A 115 23.43 11.00 2.46
N SER A 116 23.22 12.30 2.66
CA SER A 116 23.64 13.36 1.72
C SER A 116 25.12 13.28 1.30
N LYS A 117 26.03 12.98 2.24
CA LYS A 117 27.47 12.80 1.96
C LYS A 117 27.74 11.62 1.02
N ASP A 118 27.18 10.45 1.33
CA ASP A 118 27.35 9.22 0.56
C ASP A 118 26.77 9.38 -0.86
N ILE A 119 25.63 10.05 -0.98
CA ILE A 119 24.99 10.39 -2.26
C ILE A 119 25.92 11.30 -3.09
N ALA A 120 26.48 12.34 -2.47
CA ALA A 120 27.43 13.25 -3.12
C ALA A 120 28.70 12.52 -3.59
N GLU A 121 29.19 11.55 -2.82
CA GLU A 121 30.40 10.77 -3.15
C GLU A 121 30.17 9.75 -4.26
N GLY A 122 28.96 9.23 -4.45
CA GLY A 122 28.91 8.01 -5.25
C GLY A 122 27.67 7.18 -5.22
N VAL A 123 27.08 7.09 -4.04
CA VAL A 123 26.28 5.94 -3.66
C VAL A 123 24.84 6.16 -4.13
N ASP A 124 24.29 5.17 -4.82
CA ASP A 124 22.94 5.21 -5.39
C ASP A 124 21.91 4.89 -4.30
N ILE A 125 21.75 5.84 -3.37
CA ILE A 125 20.77 5.81 -2.28
C ILE A 125 19.57 6.65 -2.71
N ARG A 126 18.37 6.08 -2.58
CA ARG A 126 17.12 6.75 -2.99
C ARG A 126 16.08 6.68 -1.89
N PRO A 127 15.27 7.73 -1.70
CA PRO A 127 14.10 7.66 -0.85
C PRO A 127 13.14 6.57 -1.32
N SER A 128 12.62 5.80 -0.37
CA SER A 128 11.51 4.86 -0.59
C SER A 128 10.17 5.43 -0.11
N ILE A 129 10.20 6.59 0.56
CA ILE A 129 9.00 7.32 0.98
C ILE A 129 9.16 8.78 0.54
N ALA A 130 8.09 9.37 0.02
CA ALA A 130 8.04 10.79 -0.31
C ALA A 130 6.78 11.43 0.28
N ILE A 131 6.92 12.64 0.84
CA ILE A 131 5.84 13.36 1.51
C ILE A 131 5.64 14.71 0.82
N THR A 132 4.42 14.97 0.35
CA THR A 132 4.04 16.23 -0.30
C THR A 132 2.69 16.73 0.22
N ARG A 133 2.29 17.94 -0.19
CA ARG A 133 0.98 18.53 0.11
C ARG A 133 0.20 18.70 -1.18
N ALA A 134 -1.10 18.47 -1.13
CA ALA A 134 -1.97 18.63 -2.28
C ALA A 134 -3.39 19.03 -1.84
N ARG A 135 -4.25 19.28 -2.82
CA ARG A 135 -5.68 19.41 -2.63
C ARG A 135 -6.39 18.33 -3.44
N LEU A 136 -7.38 17.69 -2.83
CA LEU A 136 -8.30 16.77 -3.51
C LEU A 136 -9.49 17.59 -4.01
N ASP A 137 -9.85 17.39 -5.27
CA ASP A 137 -11.07 17.95 -5.85
C ASP A 137 -11.86 16.81 -6.49
N LEU A 138 -12.99 16.48 -5.87
CA LEU A 138 -13.83 15.35 -6.25
C LEU A 138 -15.29 15.84 -6.31
N PRO A 139 -16.07 15.45 -7.34
CA PRO A 139 -17.48 15.79 -7.44
C PRO A 139 -18.28 15.40 -6.18
N GLU A 140 -17.94 14.29 -5.55
CA GLU A 140 -18.65 13.79 -4.37
C GLU A 140 -18.37 14.61 -3.10
N LEU A 141 -17.21 15.28 -3.02
CA LEU A 141 -16.94 16.27 -1.99
C LEU A 141 -17.81 17.52 -2.18
N GLN A 142 -18.02 17.96 -3.42
CA GLN A 142 -18.94 19.05 -3.73
C GLN A 142 -20.38 18.69 -3.38
N ALA A 143 -20.79 17.45 -3.65
CA ALA A 143 -22.10 16.93 -3.24
C ALA A 143 -22.24 16.89 -1.71
N ALA A 144 -21.21 16.45 -0.98
CA ALA A 144 -21.21 16.45 0.48
C ALA A 144 -21.31 17.87 1.08
N ILE A 145 -20.63 18.85 0.48
CA ILE A 145 -20.74 20.26 0.85
C ILE A 145 -22.15 20.79 0.59
N SER A 146 -22.71 20.49 -0.60
CA SER A 146 -24.05 20.94 -1.00
C SER A 146 -25.14 20.36 -0.10
N ALA A 147 -24.95 19.13 0.38
CA ALA A 147 -25.83 18.48 1.34
C ALA A 147 -25.56 18.90 2.81
N GLY A 148 -24.63 19.81 3.07
CA GLY A 148 -24.28 20.30 4.41
C GLY A 148 -23.52 19.29 5.28
N ARG A 149 -23.08 18.16 4.71
CA ARG A 149 -22.31 17.14 5.43
C ARG A 149 -20.86 17.55 5.65
N LEU A 150 -20.28 18.33 4.74
CA LEU A 150 -19.01 19.02 4.93
C LEU A 150 -19.23 20.54 4.89
N LYS A 151 -18.40 21.29 5.60
CA LYS A 151 -18.48 22.77 5.64
C LYS A 151 -17.23 23.36 5.02
N ARG A 152 -17.32 24.50 4.36
CA ARG A 152 -16.12 25.27 3.97
C ARG A 152 -15.57 25.93 5.24
N ASP A 153 -14.32 25.64 5.58
CA ASP A 153 -13.63 26.19 6.77
C ASP A 153 -12.36 26.98 6.42
N GLY A 154 -12.00 27.04 5.14
CA GLY A 154 -10.83 27.77 4.64
C GLY A 154 -9.48 27.09 4.93
N ALA A 155 -9.47 25.97 5.66
CA ALA A 155 -8.27 25.27 6.09
C ALA A 155 -8.23 23.83 5.55
N VAL A 156 -9.14 22.98 6.01
CA VAL A 156 -9.28 21.60 5.54
C VAL A 156 -10.11 21.58 4.26
N VAL A 157 -11.26 22.25 4.26
CA VAL A 157 -12.14 22.38 3.10
C VAL A 157 -12.13 23.84 2.63
N HIS A 158 -11.57 24.05 1.45
CA HIS A 158 -11.36 25.37 0.86
C HIS A 158 -12.65 25.93 0.26
N GLU A 159 -12.67 27.23 -0.04
CA GLU A 159 -13.85 27.89 -0.62
C GLU A 159 -14.31 27.27 -1.94
N ASN A 160 -13.37 26.82 -2.79
CA ASN A 160 -13.67 26.10 -4.02
C ASN A 160 -14.14 24.64 -3.80
N GLY A 161 -14.26 24.19 -2.55
CA GLY A 161 -14.66 22.84 -2.15
C GLY A 161 -13.53 21.80 -2.21
N SER A 162 -12.33 22.18 -2.65
CA SER A 162 -11.18 21.28 -2.61
C SER A 162 -10.70 21.05 -1.17
N VAL A 163 -10.17 19.86 -0.89
CA VAL A 163 -9.79 19.43 0.46
C VAL A 163 -8.28 19.29 0.58
N SER A 164 -7.68 19.97 1.55
CA SER A 164 -6.24 19.90 1.80
C SER A 164 -5.82 18.58 2.41
N VAL A 165 -4.75 18.01 1.87
CA VAL A 165 -4.18 16.73 2.32
C VAL A 165 -2.66 16.76 2.32
N VAL A 166 -2.07 16.03 3.26
CA VAL A 166 -0.68 15.56 3.12
C VAL A 166 -0.72 14.20 2.43
N LYS A 167 0.05 14.08 1.34
CA LYS A 167 0.17 12.86 0.53
C LYS A 167 1.50 12.20 0.82
N ILE A 168 1.47 10.90 1.10
CA ILE A 168 2.66 10.10 1.39
C ILE A 168 2.69 8.93 0.41
N ALA A 169 3.70 8.86 -0.44
CA ALA A 169 3.94 7.71 -1.30
C ALA A 169 4.98 6.79 -0.65
N ILE A 170 4.72 5.48 -0.64
CA ILE A 170 5.55 4.47 0.02
C ILE A 170 5.82 3.33 -0.98
N ASP A 171 7.07 3.19 -1.38
CA ASP A 171 7.58 2.02 -2.08
C ASP A 171 7.80 0.86 -1.07
N PRO A 172 7.49 -0.39 -1.43
CA PRO A 172 7.63 -1.52 -0.52
C PRO A 172 9.11 -1.85 -0.28
N VAL A 173 9.46 -2.02 0.99
CA VAL A 173 10.79 -2.44 1.44
C VAL A 173 10.61 -3.53 2.49
N TRP A 174 10.87 -4.77 2.12
CA TRP A 174 10.56 -5.93 2.94
C TRP A 174 11.78 -6.40 3.72
N TYR A 175 11.66 -6.47 5.04
CA TYR A 175 12.61 -7.16 5.91
C TYR A 175 12.20 -8.64 6.01
N LEU A 176 12.91 -9.51 5.30
CA LEU A 176 12.54 -10.91 5.09
C LEU A 176 12.34 -11.72 6.38
N PRO A 177 13.18 -11.59 7.43
CA PRO A 177 12.94 -12.27 8.71
C PRO A 177 11.60 -11.85 9.33
N GLY A 178 11.30 -10.55 9.32
CA GLY A 178 10.06 -10.00 9.87
C GLY A 178 8.83 -10.40 9.05
N ILE A 179 8.94 -10.41 7.72
CA ILE A 179 7.88 -10.92 6.83
C ILE A 179 7.61 -12.39 7.11
N ALA A 180 8.64 -13.22 7.23
CA ALA A 180 8.50 -14.65 7.50
C ALA A 180 7.76 -14.89 8.84
N ALA A 181 8.15 -14.17 9.89
CA ALA A 181 7.47 -14.22 11.18
C ALA A 181 5.99 -13.78 11.09
N ARG A 182 5.70 -12.70 10.35
CA ARG A 182 4.33 -12.18 10.14
C ARG A 182 3.42 -13.18 9.44
N PHE A 183 3.96 -14.02 8.57
CA PHE A 183 3.24 -15.12 7.89
C PHE A 183 3.38 -16.47 8.59
N ALA A 184 3.90 -16.52 9.81
CA ALA A 184 4.11 -17.75 10.58
C ALA A 184 4.87 -18.84 9.79
N THR A 185 5.90 -18.42 9.05
CA THR A 185 6.77 -19.31 8.26
C THR A 185 8.25 -19.05 8.53
N THR A 186 9.13 -19.89 7.98
CA THR A 186 10.57 -19.67 8.08
C THR A 186 11.07 -18.77 6.95
N GLU A 187 12.13 -17.99 7.18
CA GLU A 187 12.73 -17.15 6.14
C GLU A 187 13.18 -17.98 4.93
N ASN A 188 13.72 -19.17 5.15
CA ASN A 188 14.11 -20.10 4.09
C ASN A 188 12.92 -20.51 3.22
N ASN A 189 11.79 -20.88 3.85
CA ASN A 189 10.58 -21.22 3.10
C ASN A 189 10.04 -20.01 2.34
N LEU A 190 9.95 -18.83 2.99
CA LEU A 190 9.53 -17.59 2.34
C LEU A 190 10.37 -17.29 1.10
N ARG A 191 11.69 -17.28 1.23
CA ARG A 191 12.63 -17.02 0.13
C ARG A 191 12.45 -18.01 -1.02
N ARG A 192 12.33 -19.31 -0.70
CA ARG A 192 12.11 -20.35 -1.69
C ARG A 192 10.80 -20.13 -2.46
N GLN A 193 9.69 -19.88 -1.75
CA GLN A 193 8.40 -19.63 -2.38
C GLN A 193 8.43 -18.36 -3.24
N LEU A 194 9.04 -17.28 -2.75
CA LEU A 194 9.21 -16.07 -3.56
C LEU A 194 10.02 -16.33 -4.83
N PHE A 195 11.08 -17.14 -4.76
CA PHE A 195 11.87 -17.49 -5.93
C PHE A 195 11.10 -18.38 -6.92
N GLU A 196 10.50 -19.48 -6.45
CA GLU A 196 9.79 -20.45 -7.30
C GLU A 196 8.53 -19.82 -7.93
N GLN A 197 7.74 -19.07 -7.16
CA GLN A 197 6.49 -18.45 -7.63
C GLN A 197 6.72 -17.21 -8.51
N THR A 198 7.95 -16.67 -8.55
CA THR A 198 8.34 -15.62 -9.51
C THR A 198 9.13 -16.17 -10.69
N ALA A 199 9.02 -17.47 -10.97
CA ALA A 199 9.73 -18.15 -12.06
C ALA A 199 11.25 -17.92 -12.04
N GLY A 200 11.82 -17.80 -10.84
CA GLY A 200 13.25 -17.62 -10.64
C GLY A 200 13.79 -16.20 -10.87
N MET A 201 12.92 -15.18 -10.89
CA MET A 201 13.31 -13.79 -11.22
C MET A 201 14.38 -13.19 -10.30
N PHE A 202 14.47 -13.64 -9.04
CA PHE A 202 15.43 -13.14 -8.05
C PHE A 202 16.28 -14.28 -7.45
N PRO A 203 17.32 -14.75 -8.16
CA PRO A 203 18.21 -15.82 -7.67
C PRO A 203 18.82 -15.53 -6.30
N GLU A 204 19.05 -14.26 -5.96
CA GLU A 204 19.61 -13.80 -4.69
C GLU A 204 18.77 -14.22 -3.48
N LEU A 205 17.46 -14.48 -3.66
CA LEU A 205 16.63 -15.05 -2.60
C LEU A 205 17.19 -16.38 -2.08
N VAL A 206 17.83 -17.16 -2.97
CA VAL A 206 18.44 -18.46 -2.66
C VAL A 206 19.94 -18.33 -2.40
N THR A 207 20.64 -17.54 -3.22
CA THR A 207 22.11 -17.55 -3.29
C THR A 207 22.79 -16.49 -2.44
N ARG A 208 22.03 -15.52 -1.87
CA ARG A 208 22.53 -14.44 -1.00
C ARG A 208 21.81 -14.45 0.36
N PRO A 209 22.15 -15.40 1.25
CA PRO A 209 21.58 -15.43 2.61
C PRO A 209 22.00 -14.22 3.45
N ASP A 210 23.05 -13.48 3.03
CA ASP A 210 23.51 -12.24 3.65
C ASP A 210 22.60 -11.03 3.40
N LEU A 211 21.70 -11.09 2.41
CA LEU A 211 20.79 -9.99 2.07
C LEU A 211 19.42 -10.21 2.69
N HIS A 212 19.10 -9.54 3.80
CA HIS A 212 17.83 -9.69 4.51
C HIS A 212 16.72 -8.74 4.07
N VAL A 213 16.99 -7.81 3.14
CA VAL A 213 16.00 -6.85 2.65
C VAL A 213 15.68 -7.12 1.18
N PHE A 214 14.40 -7.10 0.84
CA PHE A 214 13.87 -7.31 -0.51
C PHE A 214 13.03 -6.11 -0.95
N LEU A 215 13.23 -5.67 -2.19
CA LEU A 215 12.44 -4.64 -2.86
C LEU A 215 11.49 -5.33 -3.86
N PRO A 216 10.32 -5.80 -3.42
CA PRO A 216 9.41 -6.53 -4.29
C PRO A 216 8.85 -5.61 -5.39
N PRO A 217 8.71 -6.10 -6.63
CA PRO A 217 8.16 -5.31 -7.74
C PRO A 217 6.62 -5.29 -7.70
N ILE A 218 6.04 -4.92 -6.57
CA ILE A 218 4.59 -4.83 -6.35
C ILE A 218 4.15 -3.38 -6.21
N GLY A 219 2.84 -3.14 -6.33
CA GLY A 219 2.26 -1.82 -6.13
C GLY A 219 2.57 -1.26 -4.74
N GLY A 220 2.95 0.02 -4.70
CA GLY A 220 3.18 0.75 -3.45
C GLY A 220 1.90 1.16 -2.71
N THR A 221 2.08 1.92 -1.65
CA THR A 221 0.98 2.47 -0.83
C THR A 221 0.97 3.99 -0.91
N THR A 222 -0.22 4.59 -0.97
CA THR A 222 -0.39 6.04 -0.84
C THR A 222 -1.23 6.36 0.37
N VAL A 223 -0.76 7.26 1.23
CA VAL A 223 -1.53 7.79 2.35
C VAL A 223 -2.00 9.20 2.04
N TYR A 224 -3.26 9.49 2.36
CA TYR A 224 -3.83 10.83 2.37
C TYR A 224 -4.24 11.18 3.80
N LEU A 225 -3.61 12.22 4.36
CA LEU A 225 -3.85 12.66 5.72
C LEU A 225 -4.55 14.04 5.71
N PHE A 226 -5.68 14.10 6.39
CA PHE A 226 -6.60 15.22 6.49
C PHE A 226 -6.48 15.85 7.88
N GLY A 227 -6.29 17.16 7.94
CA GLY A 227 -6.01 17.88 9.19
C GLY A 227 -4.53 18.16 9.41
N ASP A 228 -4.18 18.53 10.64
CA ASP A 228 -2.82 18.96 11.00
C ASP A 228 -1.93 17.77 11.40
N VAL A 229 -1.00 17.40 10.50
CA VAL A 229 -0.02 16.32 10.70
C VAL A 229 0.80 16.47 11.99
N ALA A 230 1.01 17.70 12.48
CA ALA A 230 1.74 17.93 13.74
C ALA A 230 1.05 17.29 14.96
N LYS A 231 -0.22 16.90 14.83
CA LYS A 231 -0.99 16.21 15.87
C LYS A 231 -0.77 14.70 15.92
N LEU A 232 -0.09 14.08 14.95
CA LEU A 232 0.18 12.63 14.95
C LEU A 232 0.81 12.13 16.27
N PRO A 233 1.75 12.84 16.93
CA PRO A 233 2.32 12.38 18.19
C PRO A 233 1.38 12.51 19.41
N ASP A 234 0.31 13.30 19.33
CA ASP A 234 -0.62 13.50 20.45
C ASP A 234 -1.69 12.40 20.46
N HIS A 235 -1.57 11.47 21.41
CA HIS A 235 -2.50 10.36 21.60
C HIS A 235 -3.93 10.77 21.97
N ARG A 236 -4.19 12.05 22.27
CA ARG A 236 -5.55 12.58 22.50
C ARG A 236 -6.24 12.99 21.20
N THR A 237 -5.50 13.08 20.10
CA THR A 237 -6.06 13.43 18.79
C THR A 237 -6.94 12.29 18.29
N SER A 238 -8.21 12.57 18.04
CA SER A 238 -9.14 11.59 17.48
C SER A 238 -8.70 11.18 16.07
N ILE A 239 -8.65 9.87 15.82
CA ILE A 239 -8.21 9.29 14.55
C ILE A 239 -9.39 8.65 13.81
N THR A 240 -9.68 9.13 12.61
CA THR A 240 -10.56 8.45 11.65
C THR A 240 -9.70 7.84 10.55
N CYS A 241 -9.82 6.55 10.31
CA CYS A 241 -8.99 5.85 9.35
C CYS A 241 -9.79 4.93 8.43
N ARG A 242 -9.41 4.91 7.16
CA ARG A 242 -9.80 3.86 6.22
C ARG A 242 -8.57 3.28 5.55
N VAL A 243 -8.50 1.95 5.53
CA VAL A 243 -7.55 1.22 4.70
C VAL A 243 -8.29 0.66 3.50
N HIS A 244 -7.88 1.06 2.31
CA HIS A 244 -8.51 0.78 1.03
C HIS A 244 -7.56 -0.03 0.15
N ASP A 245 -8.09 -1.06 -0.51
CA ASP A 245 -7.34 -1.81 -1.52
C ASP A 245 -7.87 -1.39 -2.89
N GLU A 246 -6.96 -1.13 -3.82
CA GLU A 246 -7.23 -0.64 -5.17
C GLU A 246 -8.27 -1.49 -5.91
N CYS A 247 -9.18 -0.79 -6.59
CA CYS A 247 -10.13 -1.33 -7.53
C CYS A 247 -10.31 -0.33 -8.69
N ASN A 248 -9.41 -0.37 -9.67
CA ASN A 248 -9.34 0.57 -10.79
C ASN A 248 -10.71 0.83 -11.45
N GLY A 249 -11.42 -0.23 -11.84
CA GLY A 249 -12.74 -0.11 -12.48
C GLY A 249 -13.79 0.64 -11.65
N SER A 250 -13.75 0.54 -10.32
CA SER A 250 -14.69 1.27 -9.45
C SER A 250 -14.11 2.62 -9.04
N ASP A 251 -12.91 2.63 -8.48
CA ASP A 251 -12.25 3.80 -7.91
C ASP A 251 -12.03 4.90 -8.95
N VAL A 252 -11.70 4.55 -10.20
CA VAL A 252 -11.45 5.53 -11.28
C VAL A 252 -12.70 5.77 -12.13
N PHE A 253 -13.39 4.70 -12.52
CA PHE A 253 -14.46 4.78 -13.54
C PHE A 253 -15.89 4.64 -12.99
N GLY A 254 -16.06 4.40 -11.69
CA GLY A 254 -17.37 4.36 -11.06
C GLY A 254 -18.19 3.11 -11.38
N SER A 255 -17.56 1.97 -11.67
CA SER A 255 -18.27 0.69 -11.84
C SER A 255 -19.18 0.37 -10.65
N ASP A 256 -20.42 -0.04 -10.96
CA ASP A 256 -21.54 -0.32 -10.05
C ASP A 256 -21.61 -1.78 -9.59
N ILE A 257 -20.70 -2.64 -10.06
CA ILE A 257 -20.65 -4.07 -9.75
C ILE A 257 -20.09 -4.32 -8.33
N CYS A 258 -19.40 -3.34 -7.76
CA CYS A 258 -18.80 -3.46 -6.43
C CYS A 258 -18.88 -2.14 -5.65
N THR A 259 -18.63 -2.25 -4.35
CA THR A 259 -18.74 -1.15 -3.39
C THR A 259 -17.44 -0.35 -3.19
N CYS A 260 -16.39 -0.57 -3.99
CA CYS A 260 -15.06 -0.03 -3.72
C CYS A 260 -15.03 1.52 -3.73
N ARG A 261 -15.47 2.18 -4.80
CA ARG A 261 -15.54 3.65 -4.85
C ARG A 261 -16.50 4.24 -3.79
N PRO A 262 -17.74 3.74 -3.62
CA PRO A 262 -18.62 4.21 -2.56
C PRO A 262 -17.96 4.22 -1.18
N TYR A 263 -17.25 3.15 -0.84
CA TYR A 263 -16.50 3.07 0.41
C TYR A 263 -15.31 4.03 0.48
N LEU A 264 -14.55 4.19 -0.61
CA LEU A 264 -13.42 5.11 -0.67
C LEU A 264 -13.90 6.55 -0.42
N LEU A 265 -14.97 6.96 -1.10
CA LEU A 265 -15.55 8.29 -0.97
C LEU A 265 -16.16 8.53 0.41
N HIS A 266 -16.88 7.54 0.96
CA HIS A 266 -17.38 7.62 2.34
C HIS A 266 -16.22 7.80 3.33
N GLY A 267 -15.14 7.03 3.17
CA GLY A 267 -13.92 7.20 3.98
C GLY A 267 -13.30 8.59 3.83
N ILE A 268 -13.19 9.12 2.59
CA ILE A 268 -12.66 10.46 2.34
C ILE A 268 -13.52 11.53 3.01
N GLU A 269 -14.86 11.43 2.92
CA GLU A 269 -15.80 12.36 3.57
C GLU A 269 -15.62 12.34 5.10
N GLU A 270 -15.59 11.15 5.71
CA GLU A 270 -15.38 10.97 7.14
C GLU A 270 -14.00 11.46 7.61
N CYS A 271 -12.95 11.24 6.81
CA CYS A 271 -11.61 11.74 7.09
C CYS A 271 -11.51 13.25 6.98
N ALA A 272 -12.17 13.85 5.97
CA ALA A 272 -12.24 15.30 5.85
C ALA A 272 -12.95 15.90 7.08
N ARG A 273 -14.10 15.34 7.48
CA ARG A 273 -14.84 15.74 8.69
C ARG A 273 -13.98 15.65 9.95
N ALA A 274 -13.18 14.58 10.10
CA ALA A 274 -12.25 14.44 11.22
C ALA A 274 -11.22 15.57 11.26
N GLY A 275 -10.66 15.93 10.09
CA GLY A 275 -9.77 17.08 9.96
C GLY A 275 -10.43 18.40 10.40
N GLN A 276 -11.69 18.65 10.00
CA GLN A 276 -12.42 19.89 10.36
C GLN A 276 -12.70 20.01 11.86
N THR A 277 -12.87 18.87 12.53
CA THR A 277 -13.21 18.80 13.96
C THR A 277 -11.97 18.76 14.87
N GLY A 278 -10.78 18.97 14.29
CA GLY A 278 -9.52 19.03 15.03
C GLY A 278 -8.85 17.68 15.27
N GLY A 279 -9.43 16.58 14.77
CA GLY A 279 -8.80 15.26 14.69
C GLY A 279 -7.94 15.10 13.43
N LEU A 280 -7.60 13.85 13.11
CA LEU A 280 -6.92 13.47 11.87
C LEU A 280 -7.73 12.43 11.10
N GLY A 281 -7.93 12.67 9.82
CA GLY A 281 -8.45 11.70 8.87
C GLY A 281 -7.32 11.05 8.10
N ILE A 282 -7.37 9.73 7.89
CA ILE A 282 -6.30 8.97 7.25
C ILE A 282 -6.89 7.97 6.26
N ILE A 283 -6.57 8.13 4.97
CA ILE A 283 -6.83 7.11 3.95
C ILE A 283 -5.51 6.44 3.59
N ILE A 284 -5.42 5.12 3.77
CA ILE A 284 -4.30 4.30 3.32
C ILE A 284 -4.79 3.54 2.09
N TYR A 285 -4.24 3.86 0.92
CA TYR A 285 -4.59 3.26 -0.37
C TYR A 285 -3.50 2.29 -0.82
N ASN A 286 -3.78 1.00 -0.75
CA ASN A 286 -2.87 -0.07 -1.18
C ASN A 286 -3.14 -0.44 -2.64
N ARG A 287 -2.10 -0.48 -3.47
CA ARG A 287 -2.22 -0.89 -4.87
C ARG A 287 -2.25 -2.42 -5.02
N LYS A 288 -3.40 -3.01 -4.69
CA LYS A 288 -3.66 -4.46 -4.64
C LYS A 288 -4.93 -4.83 -5.42
N GLU A 289 -4.94 -4.56 -6.72
CA GLU A 289 -6.08 -4.85 -7.60
C GLU A 289 -6.55 -6.32 -7.52
N GLY A 290 -7.87 -6.53 -7.59
CA GLY A 290 -8.47 -7.84 -7.72
C GLY A 290 -8.13 -8.80 -6.57
N ARG A 291 -8.05 -8.31 -5.33
CA ARG A 291 -7.60 -9.11 -4.16
C ARG A 291 -6.18 -9.67 -4.34
N ALA A 292 -5.30 -8.90 -4.97
CA ALA A 292 -3.94 -9.29 -5.35
C ALA A 292 -3.88 -10.43 -6.40
N LEU A 293 -4.97 -10.68 -7.15
CA LEU A 293 -5.02 -11.63 -8.27
C LEU A 293 -4.98 -10.94 -9.65
N GLY A 294 -5.06 -9.61 -9.67
CA GLY A 294 -5.07 -8.80 -10.89
C GLY A 294 -6.45 -8.70 -11.56
N GLU A 295 -6.54 -7.80 -12.54
CA GLU A 295 -7.80 -7.39 -13.17
C GLU A 295 -8.40 -8.48 -14.08
N VAL A 296 -7.56 -9.23 -14.80
CA VAL A 296 -8.02 -10.32 -15.68
C VAL A 296 -8.79 -11.38 -14.89
N THR A 297 -8.19 -11.90 -13.81
CA THR A 297 -8.82 -12.90 -12.93
C THR A 297 -10.12 -12.36 -12.33
N LYS A 298 -10.11 -11.11 -11.87
CA LYS A 298 -11.32 -10.43 -11.36
C LYS A 298 -12.45 -10.42 -12.39
N PHE A 299 -12.18 -10.10 -13.65
CA PHE A 299 -13.20 -10.08 -14.69
C PHE A 299 -13.70 -11.49 -15.04
N LEU A 300 -12.81 -12.50 -15.03
CA LEU A 300 -13.23 -13.90 -15.17
C LEU A 300 -14.18 -14.33 -14.04
N VAL A 301 -13.89 -13.94 -12.80
CA VAL A 301 -14.77 -14.18 -11.63
C VAL A 301 -16.13 -13.50 -11.84
N TYR A 302 -16.16 -12.24 -12.29
CA TYR A 302 -17.41 -11.53 -12.57
C TYR A 302 -18.24 -12.23 -13.65
N ASN A 303 -17.60 -12.62 -14.75
CA ASN A 303 -18.27 -13.35 -15.83
C ASN A 303 -18.83 -14.70 -15.35
N ALA A 304 -18.04 -15.46 -14.58
CA ALA A 304 -18.46 -16.76 -14.05
C ALA A 304 -19.65 -16.62 -13.09
N ARG A 305 -19.60 -15.64 -12.17
CA ARG A 305 -20.71 -15.35 -11.24
C ARG A 305 -21.99 -14.97 -11.97
N LYS A 306 -21.90 -14.22 -13.06
CA LYS A 306 -23.08 -13.74 -13.79
C LYS A 306 -23.66 -14.79 -14.74
N ARG A 307 -22.85 -15.74 -15.22
CA ARG A 307 -23.27 -16.81 -16.15
C ARG A 307 -23.76 -18.09 -15.47
N GLN A 308 -23.61 -18.21 -14.16
CA GLN A 308 -24.09 -19.38 -13.45
C GLN A 308 -25.62 -19.50 -13.54
N GLU A 309 -26.12 -20.73 -13.49
CA GLU A 309 -27.55 -21.00 -13.41
C GLU A 309 -28.14 -20.34 -12.15
N GLY A 310 -29.25 -19.60 -12.31
CA GLY A 310 -29.81 -18.76 -11.25
C GLY A 310 -29.23 -17.34 -11.15
N GLY A 311 -28.19 -17.01 -11.93
CA GLY A 311 -27.58 -15.67 -11.97
C GLY A 311 -26.67 -15.40 -10.77
N ASP A 312 -26.21 -14.16 -10.64
CA ASP A 312 -25.27 -13.76 -9.58
C ASP A 312 -25.97 -13.71 -8.22
N ALA A 313 -25.56 -14.58 -7.29
CA ALA A 313 -26.23 -14.79 -6.00
C ALA A 313 -25.22 -14.81 -4.84
N ALA A 314 -25.64 -14.27 -3.69
CA ALA A 314 -24.77 -14.08 -2.54
C ALA A 314 -24.21 -15.40 -1.98
N ALA A 315 -25.02 -16.46 -1.94
CA ALA A 315 -24.65 -17.77 -1.41
C ALA A 315 -23.45 -18.41 -2.13
N GLN A 316 -23.29 -18.14 -3.43
CA GLN A 316 -22.26 -18.73 -4.28
C GLN A 316 -21.08 -17.77 -4.55
N TYR A 317 -21.10 -16.56 -3.97
CA TYR A 317 -20.15 -15.49 -4.28
C TYR A 317 -18.68 -15.92 -4.09
N PHE A 318 -18.37 -16.47 -2.91
CA PHE A 318 -16.99 -16.84 -2.57
C PHE A 318 -16.58 -18.15 -3.22
N GLU A 319 -17.49 -19.12 -3.29
CA GLU A 319 -17.29 -20.39 -3.99
C GLU A 319 -16.90 -20.15 -5.47
N ARG A 320 -17.59 -19.25 -6.17
CA ARG A 320 -17.24 -18.92 -7.56
C ARG A 320 -15.90 -18.22 -7.69
N THR A 321 -15.53 -17.41 -6.71
CA THR A 321 -14.19 -16.81 -6.68
C THR A 321 -13.14 -17.91 -6.56
N GLU A 322 -13.33 -18.86 -5.64
CA GLU A 322 -12.42 -19.99 -5.44
C GLU A 322 -12.33 -20.90 -6.67
N CYS A 323 -13.45 -21.24 -7.31
CA CYS A 323 -13.48 -22.06 -8.52
C CYS A 323 -12.67 -21.46 -9.69
N VAL A 324 -12.64 -20.13 -9.81
CA VAL A 324 -11.95 -19.45 -10.92
C VAL A 324 -10.51 -19.08 -10.54
N ALA A 325 -10.29 -18.58 -9.32
CA ALA A 325 -9.00 -18.06 -8.88
C ALA A 325 -8.15 -19.06 -8.09
N GLY A 326 -8.70 -20.22 -7.72
CA GLY A 326 -8.06 -21.21 -6.83
C GLY A 326 -8.00 -20.80 -5.36
N VAL A 327 -8.46 -19.59 -5.02
CA VAL A 327 -8.48 -19.05 -3.65
C VAL A 327 -9.56 -17.97 -3.53
N GLN A 328 -10.16 -17.82 -2.36
CA GLN A 328 -11.17 -16.79 -2.11
C GLN A 328 -10.55 -15.39 -1.94
N ASP A 329 -9.35 -15.32 -1.35
CA ASP A 329 -8.63 -14.08 -1.11
C ASP A 329 -7.12 -14.33 -1.01
N ALA A 330 -6.32 -13.65 -1.84
CA ALA A 330 -4.86 -13.74 -1.83
C ALA A 330 -4.20 -12.52 -1.17
N ARG A 331 -4.99 -11.62 -0.56
CA ARG A 331 -4.45 -10.40 0.05
C ARG A 331 -3.75 -10.73 1.36
N PHE A 332 -2.52 -10.24 1.45
CA PHE A 332 -1.76 -10.16 2.68
C PHE A 332 -2.17 -8.91 3.49
N GLN A 333 -3.27 -9.00 4.22
CA GLN A 333 -3.70 -7.91 5.13
C GLN A 333 -2.76 -7.77 6.33
N GLN A 334 -2.00 -8.81 6.68
CA GLN A 334 -1.05 -8.80 7.79
C GLN A 334 0.06 -7.76 7.64
N LEU A 335 0.31 -7.23 6.43
CA LEU A 335 1.28 -6.15 6.19
C LEU A 335 0.66 -4.75 6.28
N MET A 336 -0.68 -4.62 6.20
CA MET A 336 -1.37 -3.33 6.26
C MET A 336 -1.09 -2.50 7.53
N PRO A 337 -0.87 -3.09 8.72
CA PRO A 337 -0.67 -2.31 9.94
C PRO A 337 0.66 -1.56 9.95
N ASP A 338 1.62 -1.93 9.10
CA ASP A 338 2.96 -1.33 9.10
C ASP A 338 2.92 0.17 8.80
N VAL A 339 1.99 0.63 7.93
CA VAL A 339 1.78 2.06 7.68
C VAL A 339 1.14 2.76 8.88
N VAL A 340 0.21 2.10 9.58
CA VAL A 340 -0.41 2.61 10.81
C VAL A 340 0.63 2.76 11.92
N ASN A 341 1.50 1.76 12.09
CA ASN A 341 2.65 1.80 13.00
C ASN A 341 3.66 2.87 12.58
N TRP A 342 3.91 3.04 11.28
CA TRP A 342 4.80 4.07 10.76
C TRP A 342 4.28 5.49 11.04
N LEU A 343 2.96 5.69 11.04
CA LEU A 343 2.32 6.94 11.48
C LEU A 343 2.29 7.11 13.01
N GLY A 344 2.84 6.17 13.78
CA GLY A 344 2.93 6.25 15.24
C GLY A 344 1.63 5.91 15.97
N LEU A 345 0.61 5.47 15.24
CA LEU A 345 -0.73 5.24 15.79
C LEU A 345 -0.76 3.97 16.64
N LYS A 346 -1.51 4.03 17.73
CA LYS A 346 -1.81 2.88 18.62
C LYS A 346 -3.31 2.64 18.78
N ARG A 347 -4.12 3.61 18.33
CA ARG A 347 -5.57 3.61 18.44
C ARG A 347 -6.17 4.29 17.21
N ILE A 348 -7.30 3.77 16.77
CA ILE A 348 -8.16 4.35 15.74
C ILE A 348 -9.55 4.49 16.35
N ASP A 349 -10.02 5.73 16.49
CA ASP A 349 -11.34 6.01 17.07
C ASP A 349 -12.45 5.62 16.11
N ARG A 350 -12.32 5.96 14.82
CA ARG A 350 -13.30 5.63 13.78
C ARG A 350 -12.65 4.84 12.65
N PHE A 351 -12.85 3.53 12.63
CA PHE A 351 -12.35 2.68 11.53
C PHE A 351 -13.42 2.46 10.47
N VAL A 352 -13.31 3.13 9.32
CA VAL A 352 -14.32 3.09 8.25
C VAL A 352 -14.16 1.82 7.42
N SER A 353 -14.65 0.70 7.95
CA SER A 353 -14.53 -0.63 7.36
C SER A 353 -15.48 -1.65 7.99
N MET A 354 -16.13 -2.46 7.15
CA MET A 354 -16.85 -3.67 7.56
C MET A 354 -15.98 -4.94 7.49
N SER A 355 -14.72 -4.86 7.05
CA SER A 355 -13.86 -6.05 6.86
C SER A 355 -13.21 -6.53 8.15
N ASP A 356 -13.51 -7.76 8.56
CA ASP A 356 -12.87 -8.41 9.71
C ASP A 356 -11.39 -8.68 9.46
N MET A 357 -11.03 -9.15 8.26
CA MET A 357 -9.62 -9.35 7.90
C MET A 357 -8.75 -8.11 8.13
N LYS A 358 -9.30 -6.90 7.89
CA LYS A 358 -8.60 -5.64 8.13
C LYS A 358 -8.59 -5.26 9.61
N TYR A 359 -9.69 -5.51 10.30
CA TYR A 359 -9.81 -5.28 11.74
C TYR A 359 -8.84 -6.20 12.52
N ASP A 360 -8.88 -7.50 12.27
CA ASP A 360 -8.05 -8.52 12.91
C ASP A 360 -6.56 -8.25 12.66
N ALA A 361 -6.19 -7.83 11.45
CA ALA A 361 -4.81 -7.47 11.14
C ALA A 361 -4.31 -6.28 11.99
N LEU A 362 -5.15 -5.26 12.21
CA LEU A 362 -4.80 -4.11 13.04
C LEU A 362 -4.73 -4.48 14.53
N VAL A 363 -5.76 -5.17 15.04
CA VAL A 363 -5.85 -5.57 16.45
C VAL A 363 -4.73 -6.55 16.83
N SER A 364 -4.41 -7.52 15.97
CA SER A 364 -3.29 -8.44 16.20
C SER A 364 -1.92 -7.76 16.24
N GLN A 365 -1.81 -6.52 15.74
CA GLN A 365 -0.62 -5.67 15.86
C GLN A 365 -0.71 -4.67 17.01
N GLY A 366 -1.70 -4.81 17.91
CA GLY A 366 -1.87 -3.97 19.09
C GLY A 366 -2.42 -2.58 18.79
N ILE A 367 -3.18 -2.43 17.69
CA ILE A 367 -3.91 -1.19 17.40
C ILE A 367 -5.33 -1.31 17.96
N ASP A 368 -5.67 -0.44 18.91
CA ASP A 368 -7.00 -0.39 19.51
C ASP A 368 -7.99 0.23 18.53
N ILE A 369 -9.06 -0.50 18.19
CA ILE A 369 -10.15 0.01 17.35
C ILE A 369 -11.36 0.29 18.25
N VAL A 370 -11.77 1.55 18.34
CA VAL A 370 -12.88 1.96 19.21
C VAL A 370 -14.23 1.65 18.56
N GLU A 371 -14.40 2.07 17.30
CA GLU A 371 -15.62 1.77 16.55
C GLU A 371 -15.30 1.43 15.09
N ARG A 372 -16.18 0.62 14.50
CA ARG A 372 -16.19 0.29 13.07
C ARG A 372 -17.36 1.01 12.41
N VAL A 373 -17.07 1.85 11.44
CA VAL A 373 -18.08 2.63 10.70
C VAL A 373 -18.41 1.89 9.39
N PRO A 374 -19.65 1.38 9.23
CA PRO A 374 -20.08 0.73 8.01
C PRO A 374 -20.32 1.74 6.88
N ILE A 375 -20.42 1.26 5.65
CA ILE A 375 -20.92 2.10 4.55
C ILE A 375 -22.43 2.38 4.75
N PRO A 376 -22.90 3.61 4.50
CA PRO A 376 -24.34 3.90 4.42
C PRO A 376 -25.04 3.10 3.33
N ASP A 377 -26.26 2.61 3.60
CA ASP A 377 -27.01 1.76 2.69
C ASP A 377 -27.36 2.46 1.36
N ASP A 378 -27.61 3.77 1.40
CA ASP A 378 -27.92 4.59 0.22
C ASP A 378 -26.73 4.76 -0.73
N LEU A 379 -25.51 4.48 -0.26
CA LEU A 379 -24.30 4.50 -1.07
C LEU A 379 -24.00 3.15 -1.73
N VAL A 380 -24.73 2.07 -1.39
CA VAL A 380 -24.52 0.74 -1.98
C VAL A 380 -25.23 0.65 -3.33
N PRO A 381 -24.50 0.50 -4.47
CA PRO A 381 -25.12 0.31 -5.77
C PRO A 381 -26.00 -0.93 -5.81
N ALA A 382 -27.08 -0.90 -6.60
CA ALA A 382 -28.05 -2.00 -6.69
C ALA A 382 -27.39 -3.35 -7.04
N ASP A 383 -26.46 -3.37 -7.99
CA ASP A 383 -25.74 -4.60 -8.38
C ASP A 383 -24.70 -5.06 -7.34
N ALA A 384 -24.24 -4.15 -6.48
CA ALA A 384 -23.31 -4.47 -5.40
C ALA A 384 -24.01 -5.01 -4.15
N GLN A 385 -25.35 -5.04 -4.11
CA GLN A 385 -26.11 -5.63 -3.00
C GLN A 385 -25.80 -7.13 -2.84
N VAL A 386 -25.55 -7.84 -3.94
CA VAL A 386 -25.10 -9.25 -3.92
C VAL A 386 -23.76 -9.38 -3.18
N GLU A 387 -22.82 -8.47 -3.44
CA GLU A 387 -21.52 -8.44 -2.76
C GLU A 387 -21.68 -8.17 -1.26
N ILE A 388 -22.51 -7.19 -0.88
CA ILE A 388 -22.74 -6.83 0.52
C ILE A 388 -23.43 -7.98 1.28
N ALA A 389 -24.46 -8.58 0.69
CA ALA A 389 -25.15 -9.72 1.29
C ALA A 389 -24.20 -10.91 1.49
N ALA A 390 -23.36 -11.23 0.49
CA ALA A 390 -22.36 -12.29 0.61
C ALA A 390 -21.35 -12.01 1.73
N LYS A 391 -20.84 -10.78 1.82
CA LYS A 391 -19.90 -10.38 2.88
C LYS A 391 -20.52 -10.48 4.27
N LYS A 392 -21.74 -9.97 4.46
CA LYS A 392 -22.47 -10.08 5.73
C LYS A 392 -22.68 -11.55 6.13
N ALA A 393 -23.07 -12.40 5.17
CA ALA A 393 -23.22 -13.84 5.39
C ALA A 393 -21.90 -14.54 5.75
N ALA A 394 -20.76 -14.08 5.21
CA ALA A 394 -19.42 -14.57 5.55
C ALA A 394 -18.85 -13.98 6.85
N GLY A 395 -19.66 -13.27 7.64
CA GLY A 395 -19.28 -12.78 8.98
C GLY A 395 -18.85 -11.32 9.06
N TYR A 396 -18.81 -10.58 7.94
CA TYR A 396 -18.39 -9.17 7.96
C TYR A 396 -19.29 -8.36 8.90
N TYR A 397 -18.65 -7.54 9.75
CA TYR A 397 -19.34 -6.67 10.70
C TYR A 397 -20.47 -5.86 10.06
N THR A 398 -21.64 -5.97 10.69
CA THR A 398 -22.85 -5.20 10.40
C THR A 398 -23.49 -4.83 11.74
N PRO A 399 -23.95 -3.58 11.93
CA PRO A 399 -24.65 -3.19 13.16
C PRO A 399 -26.05 -3.82 13.26
N GLU A 400 -26.62 -4.28 12.14
CA GLU A 400 -27.95 -4.89 12.05
C GLU A 400 -27.89 -6.38 11.73
N GLU A 401 -28.90 -7.15 12.18
CA GLU A 401 -29.05 -8.56 11.82
C GLU A 401 -29.21 -8.72 10.29
N PRO A 402 -28.59 -9.74 9.67
CA PRO A 402 -28.72 -9.96 8.24
C PRO A 402 -30.18 -10.20 7.86
N THR A 403 -30.76 -9.33 7.02
CA THR A 403 -32.07 -9.61 6.43
C THR A 403 -31.93 -10.69 5.35
N GLN A 404 -32.71 -11.76 5.45
CA GLN A 404 -32.80 -12.83 4.43
C GLN A 404 -33.56 -12.34 3.18
N ARG A 405 -33.00 -11.36 2.47
CA ARG A 405 -33.48 -11.01 1.12
C ARG A 405 -32.56 -11.65 0.09
N ASP A 406 -33.14 -12.40 -0.83
CA ASP A 406 -32.41 -12.94 -1.98
C ASP A 406 -32.14 -11.81 -2.98
N PHE A 407 -30.88 -11.39 -3.05
CA PHE A 407 -30.41 -10.45 -4.06
C PHE A 407 -29.88 -11.23 -5.25
N VAL A 408 -30.45 -10.97 -6.44
CA VAL A 408 -29.97 -11.50 -7.71
C VAL A 408 -29.43 -10.33 -8.54
N GLY A 409 -28.15 -10.41 -8.92
CA GLY A 409 -27.52 -9.37 -9.74
C GLY A 409 -28.04 -9.35 -11.18
N ARG A 410 -27.88 -8.24 -11.90
CA ARG A 410 -28.19 -8.19 -13.35
C ARG A 410 -27.46 -9.27 -14.15
N SER A 411 -28.10 -9.77 -15.21
CA SER A 411 -27.49 -10.65 -16.23
C SER A 411 -26.46 -9.89 -17.07
N LEU A 412 -25.47 -10.60 -17.62
CA LEU A 412 -24.45 -10.02 -18.52
C LEU A 412 -25.05 -9.32 -19.73
N ASP A 413 -26.13 -9.85 -20.31
CA ASP A 413 -26.75 -9.30 -21.52
C ASP A 413 -27.51 -7.98 -21.29
N LYS A 414 -27.54 -7.50 -20.04
CA LYS A 414 -28.21 -6.25 -19.63
C LYS A 414 -27.23 -5.13 -19.26
N TYR A 415 -25.94 -5.28 -19.57
CA TYR A 415 -24.89 -4.27 -19.38
C TYR A 415 -24.54 -3.53 -20.66
#